data_AF-A0A932T9M0-F1
#
_entry.id   AF-A0A932T9M0-F1
#
_cell.length_a   1.000
_cell.length_b   1.000
_cell.length_c   1.000
_cell.angle_alpha   90.00
_cell.angle_beta   90.00
_cell.angle_gamma   90.00
#
_symmetry.space_group_name_H-M   'P 1'
#
loop_
_entity.id
_entity.type
_entity.pdbx_description
1 polymer ?
#
loop_
_entity_poly.entity_id
_entity_poly.type
_entity_poly.pdbx_seq_one_letter_code
_entity_poly.pdbx_strand_id
1 'polypeptide(L)'
;MFKEILNALLITFCVTCITAFIGFFYGKFHLTKKGVDWRLPDNLIDKNSFITVGSIHNFSYLGGALGLIIATTYLLLKNINLRKRKLAASF
;
A
#
# COMPACT_ATOMS: atom_id res chain seq x y z
N MET A 1 0.69 2.60 -23.25
CA MET A 1 1.82 2.62 -22.30
C MET A 1 1.55 3.59 -21.15
N PHE A 2 1.32 4.89 -21.41
CA PHE A 2 1.03 5.86 -20.35
C PHE A 2 -0.20 5.51 -19.50
N LYS A 3 -1.32 5.11 -20.13
CA LYS A 3 -2.54 4.66 -19.44
C LYS A 3 -2.30 3.46 -18.51
N GLU A 4 -1.47 2.51 -18.94
CA GLU A 4 -1.13 1.32 -18.15
C GLU A 4 -0.28 1.68 -16.94
N ILE A 5 0.69 2.59 -17.11
CA ILE A 5 1.50 3.12 -16.01
C ILE A 5 0.60 3.87 -15.02
N LEU A 6 -0.29 4.73 -15.51
CA LEU A 6 -1.22 5.47 -14.65
C LEU A 6 -2.15 4.53 -13.87
N ASN A 7 -2.67 3.47 -14.51
CA ASN A 7 -3.46 2.45 -13.82
C ASN A 7 -2.66 1.74 -12.72
N ALA A 8 -1.41 1.36 -12.99
CA ALA A 8 -0.56 0.69 -12.01
C ALA A 8 -0.22 1.61 -10.82
N LEU A 9 0.06 2.88 -11.09
CA LEU A 9 0.28 3.91 -10.07
C LEU A 9 -0.98 4.09 -9.21
N LEU A 10 -2.16 4.21 -9.83
CA LEU A 10 -3.44 4.33 -9.12
C LEU A 10 -3.72 3.10 -8.24
N ILE A 11 -3.54 1.89 -8.77
CA ILE A 11 -3.73 0.65 -7.98
C ILE A 11 -2.79 0.65 -6.78
N THR A 12 -1.50 0.92 -7.00
CA THR A 12 -0.50 0.93 -5.92
C THR A 12 -0.81 1.99 -4.87
N PHE A 13 -1.17 3.19 -5.31
CA PHE A 13 -1.55 4.31 -4.45
C PHE A 13 -2.80 3.99 -3.62
N CYS A 14 -3.85 3.44 -4.24
CA CYS A 14 -5.06 3.06 -3.53
C CYS A 14 -4.80 1.98 -2.47
N VAL A 15 -4.02 0.94 -2.79
CA VAL A 15 -3.64 -0.11 -1.82
C VAL A 15 -2.82 0.49 -0.68
N THR A 16 -1.88 1.40 -0.99
CA THR A 16 -1.09 2.12 0.01
C THR A 16 -1.98 2.95 0.93
N CYS A 17 -2.94 3.71 0.39
CA CYS A 17 -3.87 4.50 1.20
C CYS A 17 -4.76 3.64 2.10
N ILE A 18 -5.27 2.52 1.59
CA ILE A 18 -6.12 1.60 2.38
C ILE A 18 -5.32 0.99 3.53
N THR A 19 -4.11 0.52 3.27
CA THR A 19 -3.25 -0.07 4.30
C THR A 19 -2.74 0.98 5.29
N ALA A 20 -2.39 2.18 4.84
CA ALA A 20 -2.06 3.32 5.69
C ALA A 20 -3.22 3.66 6.65
N PHE A 21 -4.46 3.64 6.16
CA PHE A 21 -5.66 3.85 6.95
C PHE A 21 -5.83 2.73 8.00
N ILE A 22 -5.61 1.47 7.64
CA ILE A 22 -5.58 0.36 8.62
C ILE A 22 -4.47 0.60 9.67
N GLY A 23 -3.29 1.04 9.23
CA GLY A 23 -2.17 1.41 10.10
C GLY A 23 -2.50 2.53 11.08
N PHE A 24 -3.34 3.49 10.69
CA PHE A 24 -3.87 4.52 11.60
C PHE A 24 -4.69 3.90 12.73
N PHE A 25 -5.67 3.04 12.41
CA PHE A 25 -6.50 2.40 13.45
C PHE A 25 -5.65 1.51 14.36
N TYR A 26 -4.74 0.73 13.77
CA TYR A 26 -3.85 -0.14 14.54
C TYR A 26 -2.94 0.67 15.47
N GLY A 27 -2.36 1.76 14.98
CA GLY A 27 -1.56 2.69 15.77
C GLY A 27 -2.37 3.30 16.91
N LYS A 28 -3.48 3.96 16.56
CA LYS A 28 -4.29 4.79 17.47
C LYS A 28 -4.97 3.97 18.57
N PHE A 29 -5.48 2.78 18.27
CA PHE A 29 -6.31 2.01 19.18
C PHE A 29 -5.62 0.83 19.84
N HIS A 30 -4.53 0.30 19.24
CA HIS A 30 -3.79 -0.84 19.77
C HIS A 30 -2.39 -0.45 20.28
N LEU A 31 -1.53 0.09 19.42
CA LEU A 31 -0.11 0.33 19.77
C LEU A 31 0.08 1.40 20.85
N THR A 32 -0.71 2.47 20.82
CA THR A 32 -0.68 3.52 21.86
C THR A 32 -1.00 2.98 23.26
N LYS A 33 -1.81 1.93 23.36
CA LYS A 33 -2.20 1.31 24.65
C LYS A 33 -1.25 0.20 25.07
N LYS A 34 -0.82 -0.63 24.11
CA LYS A 34 0.10 -1.76 24.37
C LYS A 34 1.53 -1.28 24.63
N GLY A 35 1.89 -0.10 24.13
CA GLY A 35 3.27 0.34 24.06
C GLY A 35 4.00 -0.26 22.86
N VAL A 36 5.17 0.29 22.57
CA VAL A 36 6.05 -0.14 21.47
C VAL A 36 7.49 -0.22 21.99
N ASP A 37 8.26 -1.16 21.45
CA ASP A 37 9.69 -1.31 21.74
C ASP A 37 10.56 -0.50 20.76
N TRP A 38 10.07 0.68 20.37
CA TRP A 38 10.77 1.55 19.43
C TRP A 38 11.73 2.46 20.19
N ARG A 39 12.85 2.83 19.56
CA ARG A 39 13.70 3.92 20.05
C ARG A 39 13.00 5.25 19.79
N LEU A 40 12.34 5.76 20.83
CA LEU A 40 11.63 7.03 20.80
C LEU A 40 12.54 8.15 21.32
N PRO A 41 12.50 9.35 20.73
CA PRO A 41 13.17 10.52 21.30
C PRO A 41 12.64 10.84 22.71
N ASP A 42 13.54 11.19 23.63
CA ASP A 42 13.19 11.48 25.02
C ASP A 42 12.33 12.74 25.18
N ASN A 43 12.41 13.66 24.22
CA ASN A 43 11.71 14.95 24.22
C ASN A 43 10.38 14.94 23.43
N LEU A 44 9.77 13.78 23.20
CA LEU A 44 8.48 13.69 22.52
C LEU A 44 7.36 14.34 23.34
N ILE A 45 6.74 15.38 22.78
CA ILE A 45 5.59 16.09 23.38
C ILE A 45 4.33 15.21 23.33
N ASP A 46 4.09 14.53 22.19
CA ASP A 46 2.95 13.62 22.01
C ASP A 46 3.41 12.26 21.47
N LYS A 47 3.75 11.38 22.41
CA LYS A 47 4.17 10.00 22.13
C LYS A 47 3.08 9.18 21.44
N ASN A 48 1.81 9.43 21.73
CA ASN A 48 0.71 8.66 21.15
C ASN A 48 0.51 8.98 19.67
N SER A 49 0.56 10.26 19.33
CA SER A 49 0.51 10.70 17.93
C SER A 49 1.75 10.23 17.17
N PHE A 50 2.94 10.28 17.78
CA PHE A 50 4.16 9.76 17.17
C PHE A 50 4.06 8.26 16.84
N ILE A 51 3.60 7.44 17.80
CA ILE A 51 3.39 6.00 17.58
C ILE A 51 2.36 5.77 16.47
N THR A 52 1.28 6.54 16.46
CA THR A 52 0.22 6.42 15.45
C THR A 52 0.76 6.70 14.05
N VAL A 53 1.51 7.80 13.85
CA VAL A 53 2.12 8.12 12.55
C VAL A 53 3.16 7.09 12.15
N GLY A 54 3.97 6.59 13.09
CA GLY A 54 4.91 5.49 12.82
C GLY A 54 4.22 4.23 12.33
N SER A 55 3.05 3.89 12.89
CA SER A 55 2.21 2.80 12.41
C SER A 55 1.68 3.04 11.00
N ILE A 56 1.16 4.24 10.71
CA ILE A 56 0.73 4.63 9.35
C ILE A 56 1.87 4.44 8.35
N HIS A 57 3.07 4.90 8.70
CA HIS A 57 4.26 4.84 7.86
C HIS A 57 4.66 3.38 7.55
N ASN A 58 4.76 2.53 8.59
CA ASN A 58 5.10 1.12 8.42
C ASN A 58 4.06 0.36 7.58
N PHE A 59 2.77 0.60 7.82
CA PHE A 59 1.71 0.00 7.02
C PHE A 59 1.69 0.53 5.58
N SER A 60 2.08 1.79 5.35
CA SER A 60 2.20 2.35 4.00
C SER A 60 3.32 1.68 3.20
N TYR A 61 4.44 1.31 3.83
CA TYR A 61 5.48 0.53 3.15
C TYR A 61 4.98 -0.85 2.74
N LEU A 62 4.30 -1.55 3.65
CA LEU A 62 3.65 -2.82 3.34
C LEU A 62 2.63 -2.66 2.20
N GLY A 63 1.83 -1.60 2.27
CA GLY A 63 0.88 -1.20 1.24
C GLY A 63 1.49 -0.97 -0.13
N GLY A 64 2.60 -0.25 -0.20
CA GLY A 64 3.33 0.00 -1.43
C GLY A 64 3.86 -1.29 -2.05
N ALA A 65 4.43 -2.19 -1.24
CA ALA A 65 4.91 -3.49 -1.70
C ALA A 65 3.77 -4.39 -2.21
N LEU A 66 2.66 -4.49 -1.45
CA LEU A 66 1.48 -5.24 -1.87
C LEU A 66 0.83 -4.63 -3.12
N GLY A 67 0.72 -3.31 -3.16
CA GLY A 67 0.20 -2.56 -4.29
C GLY A 67 0.98 -2.82 -5.57
N LEU A 68 2.31 -2.88 -5.49
CA LEU A 68 3.17 -3.22 -6.62
C LEU A 68 2.94 -4.64 -7.13
N ILE A 69 2.80 -5.62 -6.22
CA ILE A 69 2.50 -7.01 -6.58
C ILE A 69 1.14 -7.10 -7.29
N ILE A 70 0.12 -6.44 -6.74
CA ILE A 70 -1.24 -6.41 -7.30
C ILE A 70 -1.25 -5.72 -8.67
N ALA A 71 -0.62 -4.55 -8.80
CA ALA A 71 -0.54 -3.80 -10.04
C ALA A 71 0.21 -4.57 -11.14
N THR A 72 1.33 -5.21 -10.79
CA THR A 72 2.09 -6.07 -11.71
C THR A 72 1.25 -7.24 -12.19
N THR A 73 0.57 -7.93 -11.27
CA THR A 73 -0.32 -9.05 -11.61
C THR A 73 -1.46 -8.60 -12.52
N TYR A 74 -2.10 -7.47 -12.22
CA TYR A 74 -3.13 -6.87 -13.07
C TYR A 74 -2.63 -6.60 -14.49
N LEU A 75 -1.44 -6.00 -14.65
CA LEU A 75 -0.87 -5.72 -15.97
C LEU A 75 -0.55 -7.00 -16.75
N LEU A 76 -0.01 -8.03 -16.08
CA LEU A 76 0.29 -9.32 -16.72
C LEU A 76 -0.98 -9.99 -17.23
N LEU A 77 -2.03 -10.08 -16.41
CA LEU A 77 -3.31 -10.66 -16.79
C LEU A 77 -3.96 -9.88 -17.94
N LYS A 78 -3.91 -8.55 -17.89
CA LYS A 78 -4.40 -7.70 -18.99
C LYS A 78 -3.65 -7.99 -20.30
N ASN A 79 -2.33 -8.09 -20.26
CA ASN A 79 -1.51 -8.40 -21.44
C ASN A 79 -1.83 -9.80 -22.02
N ILE A 80 -1.97 -10.82 -21.18
CA ILE A 80 -2.35 -12.17 -21.61
C ILE A 80 -3.70 -12.14 -22.34
N ASN A 81 -4.69 -11.45 -21.78
CA ASN A 81 -6.03 -11.35 -22.39
C ASN A 81 -6.00 -10.59 -23.74
N LEU A 82 -5.18 -9.55 -23.85
CA LEU A 82 -5.01 -8.82 -25.12
C LEU A 82 -4.39 -9.71 -26.20
N ARG A 83 -3.39 -10.54 -25.86
CA ARG A 83 -2.77 -11.50 -26.79
C ARG A 83 -3.77 -12.55 -27.26
N LYS A 84 -4.56 -13.13 -26.34
CA LYS A 84 -5.62 -14.10 -26.68
C LYS A 84 -6.63 -13.52 -27.67
N ARG A 85 -7.08 -12.28 -27.47
CA ARG A 85 -8.02 -11.60 -28.38
C ARG A 85 -7.45 -11.38 -29.78
N LYS A 86 -6.16 -11.01 -29.88
CA LYS A 86 -5.49 -10.84 -31.18
C LYS A 86 -5.40 -12.14 -31.96
N LEU A 87 -5.08 -13.26 -31.30
CA LEU A 87 -5.05 -14.58 -31.92
C LEU A 87 -6.43 -15.05 -32.38
N ALA A 88 -7.48 -14.77 -31.61
CA ALA A 88 -8.84 -15.14 -32.00
C ALA A 88 -9.37 -14.34 -33.21
N ALA A 89 -8.88 -13.11 -33.41
CA ALA A 89 -9.28 -12.26 -34.53
C ALA A 89 -8.48 -12.50 -35.82
N SER A 90 -7.48 -13.39 -35.81
CA SER A 90 -6.68 -13.75 -36.98
C SER A 90 -7.17 -15.02 -37.71
N PHE A 91 -8.31 -15.58 -37.27
CA PHE A 91 -9.03 -16.67 -37.92
C PHE A 91 -10.42 -16.18 -38.32
#